data_AF-A0A2D8I0N7-F1
#
_entry.id   AF-A0A2D8I0N7-F1
#
_cell.length_a   1.000
_cell.length_b   1.000
_cell.length_c   1.000
_cell.angle_alpha   90.00
_cell.angle_beta   90.00
_cell.angle_gamma   90.00
#
_symmetry.space_group_name_H-M   'P 1'
#
loop_
_entity.id
_entity.type
_entity.pdbx_description
1 polymer ?
#
loop_
_entity_poly.entity_id
_entity_poly.type
_entity_poly.pdbx_seq_one_letter_code
_entity_poly.pdbx_strand_id
1 'polypeptide(L)'
;MYKFFNDVHLDMEDRPHQRLAVFQSDSGVTLSFGEKTYFVSLEDPFYNIALKSIKQNDYVPFYVEIAKREGLGPEFRDALLKEINKLKDN
;
A
#
# COMPACT_ATOMS: atom_id res chain seq x y z
N MET A 1 21.17 -34.38 -30.38
CA MET A 1 19.97 -33.67 -30.84
C MET A 1 19.27 -33.11 -29.61
N TYR A 2 19.32 -31.76 -29.42
CA TYR A 2 18.49 -30.83 -28.59
C TYR A 2 18.10 -31.21 -27.13
N LYS A 3 17.99 -30.34 -26.10
CA LYS A 3 18.13 -28.88 -25.88
C LYS A 3 18.17 -28.60 -24.35
N PHE A 4 18.83 -27.49 -24.00
CA PHE A 4 18.76 -26.63 -22.79
C PHE A 4 17.56 -26.76 -21.83
N PHE A 5 17.75 -26.50 -20.52
CA PHE A 5 17.48 -25.18 -19.88
C PHE A 5 17.94 -25.13 -18.41
N ASN A 6 18.51 -23.98 -18.04
CA ASN A 6 18.80 -23.56 -16.67
C ASN A 6 17.53 -23.67 -15.80
N ASP A 7 17.60 -24.40 -14.69
CA ASP A 7 16.73 -24.13 -13.56
C ASP A 7 17.38 -23.01 -12.75
N VAL A 8 16.95 -21.79 -13.06
CA VAL A 8 17.25 -20.62 -12.26
C VAL A 8 16.54 -20.83 -10.93
N HIS A 9 17.31 -21.10 -9.88
CA HIS A 9 16.84 -20.92 -8.51
C HIS A 9 16.63 -19.40 -8.32
N LEU A 10 15.46 -18.91 -8.72
CA LEU A 10 14.98 -17.63 -8.30
C LEU A 10 14.62 -17.81 -6.83
N ASP A 11 15.53 -17.43 -5.95
CA ASP A 11 15.21 -17.02 -4.59
C ASP A 11 14.19 -15.87 -4.70
N MET A 12 12.91 -16.21 -4.84
CA MET A 12 11.83 -15.32 -4.47
C MET A 12 11.99 -15.13 -2.98
N GLU A 13 12.71 -14.08 -2.58
CA GLU A 13 12.57 -13.51 -1.25
C GLU A 13 11.07 -13.33 -1.02
N ASP A 14 10.53 -14.19 -0.15
CA ASP A 14 9.21 -14.08 0.45
C ASP A 14 9.24 -12.85 1.36
N ARG A 15 9.36 -11.66 0.75
CA ARG A 15 9.13 -10.40 1.43
C ARG A 15 7.64 -10.43 1.71
N PRO A 16 7.19 -10.55 2.97
CA PRO A 16 5.77 -10.51 3.26
C PRO A 16 5.29 -9.19 2.66
N HIS A 17 4.49 -9.26 1.59
CA HIS A 17 3.86 -8.08 1.03
C HIS A 17 3.24 -7.36 2.22
N GLN A 18 3.77 -6.18 2.59
CA GLN A 18 3.31 -5.47 3.78
C GLN A 18 1.83 -5.18 3.53
N ARG A 19 0.95 -6.03 4.08
CA ARG A 19 -0.48 -5.96 3.81
C ARG A 19 -1.04 -4.86 4.68
N LEU A 20 -1.78 -3.95 4.05
CA LEU A 20 -2.56 -2.96 4.76
C LEU A 20 -3.75 -3.66 5.45
N ALA A 21 -3.85 -3.52 6.78
CA ALA A 21 -5.04 -3.86 7.54
C ALA A 21 -5.75 -2.58 7.99
N VAL A 22 -7.08 -2.52 7.80
CA VAL A 22 -7.90 -1.36 8.13
C VAL A 22 -9.00 -1.78 9.09
N PHE A 23 -9.10 -1.10 10.22
CA PHE A 23 -10.13 -1.34 11.24
C PHE A 23 -10.89 -0.05 11.52
N GLN A 24 -12.21 -0.09 11.37
CA GLN A 24 -13.08 1.04 11.70
C GLN A 24 -13.72 0.83 13.09
N SER A 25 -13.75 1.89 13.88
CA SER A 25 -14.40 1.97 15.20
C SER A 25 -15.24 3.24 15.31
N ASP A 26 -16.01 3.36 16.38
CA ASP A 26 -16.78 4.58 16.69
C ASP A 26 -15.87 5.79 16.95
N SER A 27 -14.61 5.56 17.35
CA SER A 27 -13.61 6.59 17.63
C SER A 27 -12.77 7.01 16.41
N GLY A 28 -12.77 6.25 15.32
CA GLY A 28 -11.85 6.49 14.22
C GLY A 28 -11.49 5.25 13.41
N VAL A 29 -10.47 5.38 12.55
CA VAL A 29 -9.94 4.31 11.69
C VAL A 29 -8.49 4.02 12.05
N THR A 30 -8.18 2.74 12.30
CA THR A 30 -6.83 2.25 12.55
C THR A 30 -6.28 1.58 11.29
N LEU A 31 -5.07 1.98 10.89
CA LEU A 31 -4.35 1.44 9.74
C LEU A 31 -3.11 0.71 10.26
N SER A 32 -2.91 -0.55 9.87
CA SER A 32 -1.68 -1.28 10.13
C SER A 32 -0.99 -1.59 8.81
N PHE A 33 0.28 -1.22 8.68
CA PHE A 33 1.07 -1.48 7.49
C PHE A 33 2.49 -1.90 7.91
N GLY A 34 2.82 -3.17 7.66
CA GLY A 34 4.04 -3.77 8.22
C GLY A 34 4.00 -3.72 9.76
N GLU A 35 5.06 -3.21 10.36
CA GLU A 35 5.20 -3.05 11.82
C GLU A 35 4.62 -1.73 12.36
N LYS A 36 4.07 -0.88 11.47
CA LYS A 36 3.60 0.46 11.82
C LYS A 36 2.08 0.51 11.93
N THR A 37 1.60 1.27 12.91
CA THR A 37 0.17 1.51 13.13
C THR A 37 -0.11 3.01 13.15
N TYR A 38 -1.16 3.41 12.44
CA TYR A 38 -1.60 4.79 12.33
C TYR A 38 -3.07 4.88 12.75
N PHE A 39 -3.41 5.95 13.43
CA PHE A 39 -4.78 6.24 13.82
C PHE A 39 -5.26 7.50 13.10
N VAL A 40 -6.46 7.42 12.55
CA VAL A 40 -7.20 8.51 11.91
C VAL A 40 -8.40 8.79 12.80
N SER A 41 -8.35 9.87 13.58
CA SER A 41 -9.47 10.27 14.45
C SER A 41 -10.61 10.88 13.63
N LEU A 42 -11.76 11.09 14.26
CA LEU A 42 -12.92 11.74 13.63
C LEU A 42 -12.62 13.19 13.20
N GLU A 43 -11.72 13.86 13.91
CA GLU A 43 -11.31 15.24 13.65
C GLU A 43 -10.18 15.33 12.61
N ASP A 44 -9.59 14.20 12.22
CA ASP A 44 -8.54 14.14 11.22
C ASP A 44 -9.10 14.58 9.85
N PRO A 45 -8.47 15.54 9.13
CA PRO A 45 -8.91 15.94 7.80
C PRO A 45 -9.04 14.78 6.80
N PHE A 46 -8.30 13.69 7.01
CA PHE A 46 -8.35 12.49 6.20
C PHE A 46 -9.55 11.57 6.50
N TYR A 47 -10.22 11.74 7.64
CA TYR A 47 -11.28 10.83 8.12
C TYR A 47 -12.42 10.61 7.10
N ASN A 48 -12.91 11.69 6.50
CA ASN A 48 -13.97 11.61 5.48
C ASN A 48 -13.53 10.82 4.23
N ILE A 49 -12.25 10.89 3.88
CA ILE A 49 -11.66 10.14 2.77
C ILE A 49 -11.56 8.67 3.16
N ALA A 50 -11.03 8.37 4.34
CA ALA A 50 -10.94 7.02 4.90
C ALA A 50 -12.30 6.29 4.88
N LEU A 51 -13.37 6.95 5.31
CA LEU A 51 -14.72 6.37 5.30
C LEU A 51 -15.23 6.06 3.89
N LYS A 52 -14.99 6.96 2.92
CA LYS A 52 -15.38 6.74 1.52
C LYS A 52 -14.59 5.58 0.91
N SER A 53 -13.28 5.54 1.17
CA SER A 53 -12.39 4.46 0.74
C SER A 53 -12.85 3.08 1.22
N ILE A 54 -13.20 2.95 2.50
CA ILE A 54 -13.73 1.69 3.06
C ILE A 54 -15.02 1.29 2.35
N LYS A 55 -15.96 2.23 2.17
CA LYS A 55 -17.25 1.97 1.50
C LYS A 55 -17.10 1.55 0.04
N GLN A 56 -16.10 2.09 -0.65
CA GLN A 56 -15.84 1.82 -2.06
C GLN A 56 -14.84 0.68 -2.29
N ASN A 57 -14.31 0.10 -1.21
CA ASN A 57 -13.23 -0.88 -1.25
C ASN A 57 -11.99 -0.36 -2.02
N ASP A 58 -11.78 0.96 -2.02
CA ASP A 58 -10.63 1.64 -2.62
C ASP A 58 -9.62 2.02 -1.55
N TYR A 59 -8.55 1.23 -1.44
CA TYR A 59 -7.54 1.39 -0.40
C TYR A 59 -6.36 2.28 -0.81
N VAL A 60 -6.32 2.80 -2.04
CA VAL A 60 -5.23 3.66 -2.52
C VAL A 60 -5.01 4.87 -1.60
N PRO A 61 -6.06 5.57 -1.11
CA PRO A 61 -5.86 6.73 -0.24
C PRO A 61 -5.12 6.43 1.06
N PHE A 62 -5.25 5.22 1.62
CA PHE A 62 -4.53 4.83 2.84
C PHE A 62 -3.02 4.74 2.61
N TYR A 63 -2.60 4.15 1.49
CA TYR A 63 -1.18 4.08 1.14
C TYR A 63 -0.58 5.48 0.94
N VAL A 64 -1.33 6.38 0.32
CA VAL A 64 -0.93 7.78 0.14
C VAL A 64 -0.80 8.51 1.48
N GLU A 65 -1.76 8.34 2.38
CA GLU A 65 -1.73 8.96 3.71
C GLU A 65 -0.58 8.42 4.56
N ILE A 66 -0.34 7.11 4.52
CA ILE A 66 0.81 6.48 5.20
C ILE A 66 2.13 7.04 4.67
N ALA A 67 2.31 7.12 3.34
CA ALA A 67 3.52 7.68 2.77
C ALA A 67 3.74 9.15 3.14
N LYS A 68 2.67 9.94 3.18
CA LYS A 68 2.71 11.33 3.63
C LYS A 68 3.15 11.43 5.09
N ARG A 69 2.61 10.60 5.99
CA ARG A 69 2.99 10.55 7.42
C ARG A 69 4.44 10.11 7.62
N GLU A 70 4.92 9.25 6.74
CA GLU A 70 6.30 8.74 6.73
C GLU A 70 7.30 9.70 6.09
N GLY A 71 6.86 10.86 5.60
CA GLY A 71 7.73 11.85 4.95
C GLY A 71 8.23 11.39 3.58
N LEU A 72 7.67 10.31 3.03
CA LEU A 72 7.99 9.79 1.71
C LEU A 72 7.25 10.63 0.67
N GLY A 73 7.72 11.86 0.44
CA GLY A 73 7.07 12.79 -0.48
C GLY A 73 7.35 12.46 -1.95
N PRO A 74 8.55 12.78 -2.47
CA PRO A 74 8.87 12.58 -3.89
C PRO A 74 9.13 11.11 -4.25
N GLU A 75 9.86 10.39 -3.38
CA GLU A 75 10.34 9.04 -3.66
C GLU A 75 9.20 8.01 -3.75
N PHE A 76 8.19 8.15 -2.89
CA PHE A 76 7.00 7.28 -2.93
C PHE A 76 6.10 7.61 -4.12
N ARG A 77 5.96 8.88 -4.48
CA ARG A 77 5.27 9.29 -5.71
C ARG A 77 5.94 8.68 -6.92
N ASP A 78 7.27 8.74 -7.00
CA ASP A 78 8.04 8.20 -8.13
C ASP A 78 7.97 6.68 -8.18
N ALA A 79 7.99 6.01 -7.01
CA ALA A 79 7.76 4.57 -6.91
C ALA A 79 6.35 4.15 -7.36
N LEU A 80 5.32 4.89 -6.93
CA LEU A 80 3.93 4.66 -7.38
C LEU A 80 3.77 4.88 -8.88
N LEU A 81 4.34 5.97 -9.43
CA LEU A 81 4.31 6.25 -10.86
C LEU A 81 4.98 5.13 -11.67
N LYS A 82 6.07 4.58 -11.16
CA LYS A 82 6.78 3.46 -11.79
C LYS A 82 5.91 2.20 -11.83
N GLU A 83 5.22 1.87 -10.74
CA GLU A 83 4.33 0.69 -10.70
C GLU A 83 3.06 0.90 -11.55
N ILE A 84 2.47 2.10 -11.55
CA ILE A 84 1.33 2.43 -12.42
C ILE A 84 1.72 2.29 -13.90
N ASN A 85 2.90 2.75 -14.29
CA ASN A 85 3.37 2.62 -15.68
C ASN A 85 3.59 1.15 -16.07
N LYS A 86 4.15 0.32 -15.18
CA LYS A 86 4.28 -1.12 -15.43
C LYS A 86 2.94 -1.82 -15.62
N LEU A 87 1.90 -1.38 -14.92
CA LEU A 87 0.55 -1.94 -15.04
C LEU A 87 -0.20 -1.47 -16.29
N LYS A 88 0.21 -0.35 -16.90
CA LYS A 88 -0.37 0.16 -18.16
C LYS A 88 0.23 -0.47 -19.42
N ASP A 89 1.45 -0.99 -19.32
CA ASP A 89 2.14 -1.69 -20.43
C ASP A 89 1.81 -3.19 -20.51
N ASN A 90 0.90 -3.69 -19.67
CA ASN A 90 0.28 -5.03 -19.75
C ASN A 90 -1.21 -4.91 -20.09
#